data_AF-A8UW84-F1
#
_entry.id   AF-A8UW84-F1
#
_cell.length_a   1.000
_cell.length_b   1.000
_cell.length_c   1.000
_cell.angle_alpha   90.00
_cell.angle_beta   90.00
_cell.angle_gamma   90.00
#
_symmetry.space_group_name_H-M   'P 1'
#
loop_
_entity.id
_entity.type
_entity.pdbx_description
1 polymer ?
#
loop_
_entity_poly.entity_id
_entity_poly.type
_entity_poly.pdbx_seq_one_letter_code
_entity_poly.pdbx_strand_id
1 'polypeptide(L)'
;MGLGVTYLEEEERLAPSLHLHYKEHFKNYLGFGIGLEHVLGDHGHSIASLILSYEAYEHVSLNYMPGLDIEEKEIVHHFELSFGFESNGLHLGPFLGVSLGNESHFSAGVHFAF
;
A
#
# COMPACT_ATOMS: atom_id res chain seq x y z
N MET A 1 7.92 0.03 -4.15
CA MET A 1 8.20 -0.27 -2.73
C MET A 1 7.92 1.00 -1.92
N GLY A 2 7.74 0.88 -0.62
CA GLY A 2 7.28 1.98 0.23
C GLY A 2 7.66 1.78 1.68
N LEU A 3 7.92 2.90 2.36
CA LEU A 3 8.08 2.97 3.80
C LEU A 3 7.06 3.96 4.34
N GLY A 4 6.36 3.57 5.39
CA GLY A 4 5.30 4.37 5.97
C GLY A 4 5.29 4.36 7.48
N VAL A 5 4.35 5.15 8.00
CA VAL A 5 3.87 5.09 9.37
C VAL A 5 2.38 4.76 9.28
N THR A 6 1.98 3.72 10.00
CA THR A 6 0.61 3.24 10.09
C THR A 6 0.08 3.54 11.48
N TYR A 7 -1.07 4.19 11.54
CA TYR A 7 -1.88 4.31 12.75
C TYR A 7 -2.82 3.12 12.83
N LEU A 8 -2.56 2.24 13.81
CA LEU A 8 -3.38 1.07 14.12
C LEU A 8 -4.49 1.51 15.06
N GLU A 9 -5.75 1.44 14.62
CA GLU A 9 -6.89 1.94 15.40
C GLU A 9 -7.08 1.13 16.69
N GLU A 10 -6.97 -0.20 16.62
CA GLU A 10 -7.19 -1.09 17.76
C GLU A 10 -6.11 -0.98 18.83
N GLU A 11 -4.90 -0.60 18.43
CA GLU A 11 -3.74 -0.44 19.32
C GLU A 11 -3.51 1.02 19.74
N GLU A 12 -4.33 1.95 19.24
CA GLU A 12 -4.24 3.41 19.46
C GLU A 12 -2.81 3.97 19.32
N ARG A 13 -2.02 3.44 18.38
CA ARG A 13 -0.60 3.76 18.24
C ARG A 13 -0.13 3.83 16.80
N LEU A 14 0.98 4.55 16.62
CA LEU A 14 1.73 4.59 15.37
C LEU A 14 2.79 3.49 15.35
N ALA A 15 2.92 2.85 14.20
CA ALA A 15 3.90 1.81 13.93
C ALA A 15 4.54 2.05 12.55
N PRO A 16 5.85 1.81 12.37
CA PRO A 16 6.45 1.83 11.05
C PRO A 16 5.85 0.74 10.15
N SER A 17 5.72 0.99 8.86
CA SER A 17 5.23 0.01 7.89
C SER A 17 6.14 -0.12 6.67
N LEU A 18 6.15 -1.30 6.08
CA LEU A 18 6.84 -1.64 4.84
C LEU A 18 5.82 -2.09 3.81
N HIS A 19 5.87 -1.50 2.62
CA HIS A 19 5.02 -1.85 1.48
C HIS A 19 5.89 -2.31 0.31
N LEU A 20 5.71 -3.54 -0.16
CA LEU A 20 6.42 -4.11 -1.30
C LEU A 20 5.42 -4.38 -2.42
N HIS A 21 5.52 -3.62 -3.51
CA HIS A 21 4.64 -3.74 -4.66
C HIS A 21 5.43 -4.16 -5.88
N TYR A 22 4.94 -5.16 -6.61
CA TYR A 22 5.35 -5.49 -7.97
C TYR A 22 4.12 -5.41 -8.88
N LYS A 23 4.14 -4.50 -9.85
CA LYS A 23 2.99 -4.19 -10.71
C LYS A 23 3.44 -4.10 -12.17
N GLU A 24 2.54 -4.48 -13.06
CA GLU A 24 2.70 -4.36 -14.50
C GLU A 24 1.50 -3.61 -15.09
N HIS A 25 1.76 -2.73 -16.04
CA HIS A 25 0.73 -1.99 -16.75
C HIS A 25 0.25 -2.78 -17.96
N PHE A 26 -1.06 -3.02 -18.06
CA PHE A 26 -1.66 -3.64 -19.24
C PHE A 26 -2.36 -2.61 -20.15
N LYS A 27 -2.59 -1.40 -19.64
CA LYS A 27 -2.93 -0.19 -20.41
C LYS A 27 -2.18 0.98 -19.80
N ASN A 28 -2.09 2.09 -20.55
CA ASN A 28 -1.42 3.31 -20.10
C ASN A 28 -1.96 3.88 -18.77
N TYR A 29 -3.17 3.50 -18.36
CA TYR A 29 -3.84 3.99 -17.17
C TYR A 29 -4.31 2.87 -16.23
N LEU A 30 -4.05 1.59 -16.55
CA LEU A 30 -4.42 0.46 -15.70
C LEU A 30 -3.26 -0.53 -15.53
N GLY A 31 -3.08 -0.98 -14.30
CA GLY A 31 -2.10 -2.01 -13.96
C GLY A 31 -2.68 -3.08 -13.04
N PHE A 32 -1.97 -4.19 -12.95
CA PHE A 32 -2.23 -5.26 -12.00
C PHE A 32 -0.91 -5.68 -11.34
N GLY A 33 -0.99 -6.30 -10.17
CA GLY A 33 0.22 -6.72 -9.47
C GLY A 33 -0.03 -7.53 -8.22
N ILE A 34 1.03 -7.66 -7.43
CA ILE A 34 1.01 -8.28 -6.10
C ILE A 34 1.69 -7.34 -5.10
N GLY A 35 1.19 -7.39 -3.87
CA GLY A 35 1.65 -6.57 -2.75
C GLY A 35 1.95 -7.42 -1.52
N LEU A 36 2.93 -6.97 -0.74
CA LEU A 36 3.15 -7.39 0.64
C LEU A 36 3.27 -6.15 1.51
N GLU A 37 2.42 -6.05 2.52
CA GLU A 37 2.52 -5.05 3.58
C GLU A 37 2.94 -5.73 4.87
N HIS A 38 3.77 -5.06 5.66
CA HIS A 38 4.10 -5.47 7.02
C HIS A 38 4.18 -4.25 7.93
N VAL A 39 3.34 -4.21 8.97
CA VAL A 39 3.39 -3.17 10.01
C VAL A 39 4.19 -3.69 11.20
N LEU A 40 5.22 -2.95 11.58
CA LEU A 40 6.15 -3.28 12.66
C LEU A 40 5.53 -2.89 14.00
N GLY A 41 4.74 -3.82 14.55
CA GLY A 41 4.00 -3.67 15.80
C GLY A 41 4.36 -4.68 16.89
N ASP A 42 3.66 -4.57 18.02
CA ASP A 42 3.65 -5.60 19.07
C ASP A 42 3.02 -6.90 18.55
N HIS A 43 2.02 -6.76 17.67
CA HIS A 43 1.49 -7.84 16.83
C HIS A 43 2.02 -7.68 15.39
N GLY A 44 2.23 -8.81 14.72
CA GLY A 44 2.58 -8.81 13.31
C GLY A 44 1.31 -8.60 12.48
N HIS A 45 1.31 -7.56 11.64
CA HIS A 45 0.24 -7.29 10.70
C HIS A 45 0.81 -7.41 9.30
N SER A 46 0.69 -8.61 8.70
CA SER A 46 1.26 -8.90 7.40
C SER A 46 0.15 -9.19 6.40
N ILE A 47 0.08 -8.39 5.34
CA ILE A 47 -0.98 -8.52 4.33
C ILE A 47 -0.35 -8.89 2.99
N ALA A 48 -0.81 -10.00 2.41
CA ALA A 48 -0.49 -10.36 1.02
C ALA A 48 -1.67 -10.00 0.11
N SER A 49 -1.45 -9.17 -0.90
CA SER A 49 -2.52 -8.59 -1.72
C SER A 49 -2.33 -8.78 -3.21
N LEU A 50 -3.44 -8.79 -3.94
CA LEU A 50 -3.46 -8.51 -5.37
C LEU A 50 -3.63 -7.00 -5.55
N ILE A 51 -2.95 -6.40 -6.51
CA ILE A 51 -3.04 -4.96 -6.77
C ILE A 51 -3.81 -4.72 -8.05
N LEU A 52 -4.78 -3.82 -8.01
CA LEU A 52 -5.40 -3.19 -9.17
C LEU A 52 -5.06 -1.70 -9.11
N SER A 53 -4.35 -1.20 -10.12
CA SER A 53 -3.95 0.21 -10.17
C SER A 53 -4.65 0.97 -11.29
N TYR A 54 -5.00 2.22 -11.01
CA TYR A 54 -5.55 3.18 -11.96
C TYR A 54 -4.78 4.50 -11.87
N GLU A 55 -4.14 4.90 -12.97
CA GLU A 55 -3.45 6.19 -13.07
C GLU A 55 -4.49 7.26 -13.42
N ALA A 56 -5.00 7.95 -12.40
CA ALA A 56 -6.11 8.89 -12.53
C ALA A 56 -5.70 10.21 -13.20
N TYR A 57 -4.45 10.63 -12.99
CA TYR A 57 -3.84 11.80 -13.59
C TYR A 57 -2.33 11.59 -13.71
N GLU A 58 -1.63 12.50 -14.39
CA GLU A 58 -0.17 12.49 -14.40
C GLU A 58 0.34 12.47 -12.96
N HIS A 59 1.21 11.50 -12.64
CA HIS A 59 1.78 11.29 -11.31
C HIS A 59 0.81 10.84 -10.21
N VAL A 60 -0.50 10.67 -10.47
CA VAL A 60 -1.50 10.28 -9.45
C VAL A 60 -2.00 8.86 -9.71
N SER A 61 -1.70 7.94 -8.79
CA SER A 61 -2.16 6.57 -8.85
C SER A 61 -3.13 6.23 -7.72
N LEU A 62 -4.20 5.53 -8.07
CA LEU A 62 -5.15 4.91 -7.14
C LEU A 62 -4.92 3.39 -7.19
N ASN A 63 -4.70 2.78 -6.04
CA ASN A 63 -4.48 1.35 -5.92
C ASN A 63 -5.55 0.75 -5.01
N TYR A 64 -6.22 -0.29 -5.49
CA TYR A 64 -7.07 -1.14 -4.69
C TYR A 64 -6.40 -2.50 -4.54
N MET A 65 -6.29 -2.95 -3.29
CA MET A 65 -5.46 -4.05 -2.88
C MET A 65 -6.23 -4.99 -1.95
N PRO A 66 -7.15 -5.82 -2.49
CA PRO A 66 -7.72 -6.90 -1.71
C PRO A 66 -6.60 -7.89 -1.35
N GLY A 67 -6.53 -8.23 -0.06
CA GLY A 67 -5.49 -9.09 0.47
C GLY A 67 -5.98 -10.05 1.53
N LEU A 68 -5.09 -10.94 1.91
CA LEU A 68 -5.23 -11.85 3.04
C LEU A 68 -4.30 -11.35 4.14
N ASP A 69 -4.88 -11.07 5.30
CA ASP A 69 -4.13 -10.96 6.55
C ASP A 69 -3.57 -12.34 6.90
N ILE A 70 -2.25 -12.46 7.03
CA ILE A 70 -1.58 -13.75 7.19
C ILE A 70 -1.80 -14.29 8.61
N GLU A 71 -1.83 -13.41 9.60
CA GLU A 71 -1.95 -13.73 11.00
C GLU A 71 -3.40 -14.09 11.36
N GLU A 72 -4.36 -13.24 10.98
CA GLU A 72 -5.79 -13.43 11.28
C GLU A 72 -6.51 -14.31 10.25
N LYS A 73 -5.90 -14.55 9.08
CA LYS A 73 -6.47 -15.32 7.95
C LYS A 73 -7.78 -14.75 7.43
N GLU A 74 -7.89 -13.43 7.45
CA GLU A 74 -9.08 -12.71 7.00
C GLU A 74 -8.83 -11.91 5.73
N ILE A 75 -9.91 -11.66 5.00
CA ILE A 75 -9.84 -10.80 3.81
C ILE A 75 -9.85 -9.35 4.29
N VAL A 76 -8.85 -8.59 3.85
CA VAL A 76 -8.71 -7.16 4.10
C VAL A 76 -8.72 -6.40 2.79
N HIS A 77 -9.23 -5.17 2.83
CA HIS A 77 -9.32 -4.30 1.68
C HIS A 77 -8.45 -3.08 1.90
N HIS A 78 -7.30 -3.04 1.22
CA HIS A 78 -6.38 -1.91 1.31
C HIS A 78 -6.57 -0.99 0.10
N PHE A 79 -6.63 0.31 0.34
CA PHE A 79 -6.73 1.35 -0.67
C PHE A 79 -5.60 2.34 -0.49
N GLU A 80 -4.97 2.75 -1.58
CA GLU A 80 -3.88 3.71 -1.54
C GLU A 80 -4.02 4.74 -2.65
N LEU A 81 -3.82 6.00 -2.26
CA LEU A 81 -3.57 7.12 -3.14
C LEU A 81 -2.09 7.47 -3.06
N SER A 82 -1.39 7.44 -4.19
CA SER A 82 0.01 7.89 -4.27
C SER A 82 0.21 8.97 -5.32
N PHE A 83 1.14 9.87 -5.01
CA PHE A 83 1.62 10.90 -5.91
C PHE A 83 3.11 10.69 -6.16
N GLY A 84 3.51 10.34 -7.39
CA GLY A 84 4.89 9.96 -7.70
C GLY A 84 5.55 10.89 -8.71
N PHE A 85 6.71 11.44 -8.37
CA PHE A 85 7.56 12.18 -9.30
C PHE A 85 8.55 11.24 -9.97
N GLU A 86 8.82 11.43 -11.26
CA GLU A 86 9.84 10.68 -11.98
C GLU A 86 11.12 11.52 -12.13
N SER A 87 12.27 10.96 -11.76
CA SER A 87 13.58 11.55 -12.01
C SER A 87 14.63 10.48 -12.32
N ASN A 88 15.15 10.47 -13.55
CA ASN A 88 16.17 9.51 -14.01
C ASN A 88 15.78 8.03 -13.81
N GLY A 89 14.51 7.68 -14.06
CA GLY A 89 13.98 6.32 -13.84
C GLY A 89 13.66 5.97 -12.40
N LEU A 90 13.95 6.86 -11.43
CA LEU A 90 13.45 6.72 -10.07
C LEU A 90 12.06 7.37 -9.99
N HIS A 91 11.07 6.59 -9.61
CA HIS A 91 9.75 7.10 -9.21
C HIS A 91 9.75 7.26 -7.69
N LEU A 92 9.45 8.44 -7.18
CA LEU A 92 9.43 8.73 -5.74
C LEU A 92 8.24 9.62 -5.39
N GLY A 93 7.55 9.36 -4.29
CA GLY A 93 6.65 10.35 -3.73
C GLY A 93 5.71 9.83 -2.66
N PRO A 94 4.87 10.71 -2.08
CA PRO A 94 4.06 10.36 -0.94
C PRO A 94 2.92 9.39 -1.29
N PHE A 95 2.47 8.63 -0.29
CA PHE A 95 1.23 7.88 -0.34
C PHE A 95 0.39 8.10 0.92
N LEU A 96 -0.91 7.89 0.77
CA LEU A 96 -1.90 7.78 1.83
C LEU A 96 -2.67 6.48 1.60
N GLY A 97 -2.79 5.68 2.66
CA GLY A 97 -3.45 4.38 2.63
C GLY A 97 -4.51 4.24 3.71
N VAL A 98 -5.47 3.38 3.44
CA VAL A 98 -6.45 2.89 4.42
C VAL A 98 -6.65 1.41 4.20
N SER A 99 -6.56 0.62 5.27
CA SER A 99 -6.93 -0.79 5.28
C SER A 99 -8.24 -0.96 6.04
N LEU A 100 -9.17 -1.69 5.45
CA LEU A 100 -10.48 -2.01 6.02
C LEU A 100 -10.58 -3.53 6.18
N GLY A 101 -10.80 -3.97 7.41
CA GLY A 101 -10.89 -5.38 7.80
C GLY A 101 -11.48 -5.49 9.20
N ASN A 102 -11.16 -6.57 9.90
CA ASN A 102 -11.38 -6.63 11.35
C ASN A 102 -10.59 -5.51 12.03
N GLU A 103 -9.29 -5.42 11.73
CA GLU A 103 -8.44 -4.31 12.16
C GLU A 103 -8.28 -3.25 11.05
N SER A 104 -8.92 -2.10 11.24
CA SER A 104 -8.78 -0.97 10.32
C SER A 104 -7.60 -0.08 10.70
N HIS A 105 -6.88 0.44 9.70
CA HIS A 105 -5.73 1.31 9.95
C HIS A 105 -5.49 2.29 8.81
N PHE A 106 -4.87 3.42 9.15
CA PHE A 106 -4.48 4.46 8.20
C PHE A 106 -2.97 4.48 8.07
N SER A 107 -2.47 4.56 6.83
CA SER A 107 -1.04 4.66 6.57
C SER A 107 -0.70 5.91 5.78
N ALA A 108 0.48 6.44 6.02
CA ALA A 108 1.05 7.51 5.22
C ALA A 108 2.55 7.30 5.13
N GLY A 109 3.14 7.62 3.98
CA GLY A 109 4.56 7.39 3.80
C GLY A 109 5.08 7.84 2.46
N VAL A 110 6.21 7.26 2.07
CA VAL A 110 6.89 7.55 0.81
C VAL A 110 7.12 6.25 0.04
N HIS A 111 6.69 6.27 -1.21
CA HIS A 111 6.94 5.23 -2.20
C HIS A 111 8.16 5.56 -3.04
N PHE A 112 8.91 4.53 -3.37
CA PHE A 112 9.97 4.56 -4.36
C PHE A 112 9.92 3.31 -5.26
N ALA A 113 10.17 3.50 -6.55
CA ALA A 113 10.24 2.45 -7.55
C ALA A 113 11.30 2.80 -8.63
N PHE A 114 11.73 1.78 -9.37
CA PHE A 114 12.70 1.86 -10.45
C PHE A 114 12.10 1.28 -11.73
#